data_AF-A0A3R5WH54-F1
#
_entry.id   AF-A0A3R5WH54-F1
#
_cell.length_a   1.000
_cell.length_b   1.000
_cell.length_c   1.000
_cell.angle_alpha   90.00
_cell.angle_beta   90.00
_cell.angle_gamma   90.00
#
_symmetry.space_group_name_H-M   'P 1'
#
loop_
_entity.id
_entity.type
_entity.pdbx_description
1 polymer ?
#
loop_
_entity_poly.entity_id
_entity_poly.type
_entity_poly.pdbx_seq_one_letter_code
_entity_poly.pdbx_strand_id
1 'polypeptide(L)' 'MTMTEETKQEIEAVLMLLKNTLVRNGVSIALEKKDDGCIMFFDTAEYCRTGKYKGVSVKITDLVR' A
#
# COMPACT_ATOMS: atom_id res chain seq x y z
N MET A 1 24.36 -5.73 -5.40
CA MET A 1 24.40 -4.26 -5.61
C MET A 1 23.79 -3.61 -4.39
N THR A 2 24.34 -2.49 -3.92
CA THR A 2 23.74 -1.69 -2.85
C THR A 2 22.82 -0.65 -3.47
N MET A 3 21.68 -0.38 -2.85
CA MET A 3 20.74 0.65 -3.31
C MET A 3 21.41 2.03 -3.30
N THR A 4 21.38 2.74 -4.43
CA THR A 4 21.97 4.08 -4.54
C THR A 4 21.08 5.13 -3.88
N GLU A 5 21.61 6.33 -3.60
CA GLU A 5 20.81 7.45 -3.09
C GLU A 5 19.76 7.91 -4.11
N GLU A 6 20.09 7.90 -5.40
CA GLU A 6 19.15 8.19 -6.49
C GLU A 6 17.97 7.20 -6.46
N THR A 7 18.25 5.90 -6.35
CA THR A 7 17.22 4.85 -6.23
C THR A 7 16.32 5.06 -5.00
N LYS A 8 16.88 5.50 -3.87
CA LYS A 8 16.07 5.83 -2.67
C LYS A 8 15.13 6.98 -2.93
N GLN A 9 15.62 8.05 -3.55
CA GLN A 9 14.83 9.25 -3.86
C GLN A 9 13.68 8.92 -4.85
N GLU A 10 13.93 8.07 -5.85
CA GLU A 10 12.90 7.60 -6.76
C GLU A 10 11.80 6.81 -6.02
N ILE A 11 12.19 5.89 -5.13
CA ILE A 11 11.24 5.13 -4.31
C ILE A 11 10.41 6.08 -3.43
N GLU A 12 11.03 7.05 -2.76
CA GLU A 12 10.34 8.04 -1.93
C GLU A 12 9.33 8.87 -2.74
N ALA A 13 9.69 9.28 -3.96
CA ALA A 13 8.80 10.02 -4.85
C ALA A 13 7.57 9.19 -5.25
N VAL A 14 7.76 7.90 -5.57
CA VAL A 14 6.66 6.98 -5.88
C VAL A 14 5.76 6.74 -4.67
N LEU A 15 6.34 6.57 -3.47
CA LEU A 15 5.59 6.42 -2.22
C LEU A 15 4.77 7.68 -1.88
N MET A 16 5.30 8.87 -2.17
CA MET A 16 4.57 10.11 -2.01
C MET A 16 3.37 10.19 -2.97
N LEU A 17 3.55 9.80 -4.23
CA LEU A 17 2.45 9.72 -5.20
C LEU A 17 1.37 8.72 -4.76
N LEU A 18 1.79 7.55 -4.27
CA LEU A 18 0.89 6.53 -3.72
C LEU A 18 0.08 7.12 -2.58
N LYS A 19 0.73 7.68 -1.55
CA LYS A 19 0.08 8.31 -0.39
C LYS A 19 -0.98 9.33 -0.83
N ASN A 20 -0.60 10.25 -1.71
CA ASN A 20 -1.51 11.32 -2.17
C ASN A 20 -2.72 10.75 -2.91
N THR A 21 -2.52 9.69 -3.70
CA THR A 21 -3.58 8.99 -4.42
C THR A 21 -4.54 8.31 -3.45
N LEU A 22 -4.03 7.60 -2.44
CA LEU A 22 -4.87 6.91 -1.46
C LEU A 22 -5.70 7.89 -0.63
N VAL A 23 -5.07 8.92 -0.08
CA VAL A 23 -5.73 9.93 0.77
C VAL A 23 -6.82 10.68 0.00
N ARG A 24 -6.53 11.12 -1.23
CA ARG A 24 -7.52 11.84 -2.06
C ARG A 24 -8.76 11.01 -2.37
N ASN A 25 -8.62 9.69 -2.44
CA ASN A 25 -9.72 8.77 -2.77
C ASN A 25 -10.33 8.09 -1.54
N GLY A 26 -9.98 8.51 -0.32
CA GLY A 26 -10.53 7.92 0.91
C GLY A 26 -10.10 6.45 1.13
N VAL A 27 -8.96 6.05 0.56
CA VAL A 27 -8.42 4.69 0.68
C VAL A 27 -7.32 4.66 1.74
N SER A 28 -7.35 3.62 2.57
CA SER A 28 -6.30 3.31 3.56
C SER A 28 -5.54 2.06 3.15
N ILE A 29 -4.34 1.88 3.72
CA ILE A 29 -3.44 0.76 3.44
C ILE A 29 -3.10 0.02 4.74
N ALA A 30 -3.04 -1.31 4.70
CA ALA A 30 -2.62 -2.15 5.82
C ALA A 30 -1.83 -3.37 5.32
N LEU A 31 -1.03 -3.96 6.21
CA LEU A 31 -0.36 -5.23 5.97
C LEU A 31 -1.21 -6.36 6.57
N GLU A 32 -1.55 -7.34 5.76
CA GLU A 32 -2.17 -8.56 6.25
C GLU A 32 -1.11 -9.48 6.86
N LYS A 33 -1.33 -9.90 8.11
CA LYS A 33 -0.39 -10.78 8.83
C LYS A 33 -0.50 -12.25 8.42
N LYS A 34 -1.53 -12.61 7.64
CA LYS A 34 -1.74 -13.94 7.07
C LYS A 34 -1.33 -13.91 5.60
N ASP A 35 -0.68 -14.98 5.15
CA ASP A 35 -0.29 -15.24 3.75
C ASP A 35 0.72 -14.25 3.15
N ASP A 36 2.01 -14.54 3.41
CA ASP A 36 3.20 -14.02 2.69
C ASP A 36 3.34 -12.49 2.56
N GLY A 37 2.64 -11.73 3.41
CA GLY A 37 2.72 -10.27 3.45
C GLY A 37 1.97 -9.64 2.29
N CYS A 38 0.65 -9.65 2.36
CA CYS A 38 -0.19 -8.90 1.43
C CYS A 38 -0.32 -7.44 1.87
N ILE A 39 -0.22 -6.52 0.89
CA ILE A 39 -0.63 -5.13 1.05
C ILE A 39 -2.12 -5.05 0.71
N MET A 40 -2.94 -4.68 1.69
CA MET A 40 -4.36 -4.43 1.49
C MET A 40 -4.65 -2.94 1.35
N PHE A 41 -5.39 -2.59 0.32
CA PHE A 41 -5.97 -1.27 0.11
C PHE A 41 -7.47 -1.35 0.30
N PHE A 42 -8.05 -0.47 1.12
CA PHE A 42 -9.46 -0.56 1.49
C PHE A 42 -10.13 0.79 1.66
N ASP A 43 -11.44 0.84 1.43
CA ASP A 43 -12.27 2.01 1.73
C ASP A 43 -12.21 2.32 3.23
N THR A 44 -11.73 3.51 3.56
CA THR A 44 -11.50 3.94 4.94
C THR A 44 -12.82 4.10 5.71
N ALA A 45 -13.83 4.68 5.06
CA ALA A 45 -15.11 4.97 5.71
C ALA A 45 -15.91 3.69 5.96
N GLU A 46 -15.90 2.75 5.01
CA GLU A 46 -16.51 1.42 5.17
C GLU A 46 -15.82 0.63 6.28
N TYR A 47 -14.49 0.66 6.34
CA TYR A 47 -13.75 -0.01 7.40
C TYR A 47 -14.08 0.58 8.78
N CYS A 48 -14.10 1.91 8.93
CA CYS A 48 -14.49 2.55 10.19
C CYS A 48 -15.93 2.21 10.62
N ARG A 49 -16.84 2.01 9.67
CA ARG A 49 -18.25 1.67 9.97
C ARG A 49 -18.46 0.19 10.30
N THR A 50 -17.73 -0.72 9.66
CA THR A 50 -18.07 -2.15 9.65
C THR A 50 -16.97 -3.06 10.17
N GLY A 51 -15.74 -2.56 10.27
CA GLY A 51 -14.53 -3.34 10.53
C GLY A 51 -14.12 -4.27 9.37
N LYS A 52 -14.78 -4.19 8.20
CA LYS A 52 -14.50 -5.06 7.06
C LYS A 52 -13.57 -4.42 6.06
N TYR A 53 -12.63 -5.21 5.54
CA TYR A 53 -11.81 -4.82 4.41
C TYR A 53 -12.61 -4.98 3.12
N LYS A 54 -12.79 -3.87 2.40
CA LYS A 54 -13.37 -3.86 1.05
C LYS A 54 -12.46 -3.04 0.13
N GLY A 55 -11.79 -3.73 -0.78
CA GLY A 55 -10.87 -3.12 -1.74
C GLY A 55 -10.03 -4.17 -2.45
N VAL A 56 -8.75 -3.87 -2.68
CA VAL A 56 -7.82 -4.73 -3.44
C VAL A 56 -6.66 -5.18 -2.57
N SER A 57 -6.17 -6.39 -2.79
CA SER A 57 -5.00 -6.96 -2.11
C SER A 57 -3.91 -7.27 -3.12
N VAL A 58 -2.67 -6.95 -2.78
CA VAL A 58 -1.48 -7.16 -3.62
C VAL A 58 -0.44 -7.92 -2.82
N LYS A 59 0.03 -9.07 -3.32
CA LYS A 59 1.14 -9.79 -2.70
C LYS A 59 2.45 -9.05 -2.94
N ILE A 60 3.30 -8.95 -1.92
CA ILE A 60 4.63 -8.33 -2.10
C ILE A 60 5.44 -9.04 -3.19
N THR A 61 5.31 -10.37 -3.30
CA THR A 61 5.96 -11.19 -4.33
C THR A 61 5.50 -10.90 -5.76
N ASP A 62 4.30 -10.33 -5.93
CA ASP A 62 3.79 -9.93 -7.24
C ASP A 62 4.25 -8.50 -7.60
N LEU A 63 4.62 -7.70 -6.59
CA LEU A 63 5.06 -6.32 -6.76
C LEU A 63 6.55 -6.22 -7.10
N VAL A 64 7.38 -7.05 -6.46
CA VAL A 64 8.84 -7.02 -6.58
C VAL A 64 9.43 -8.44 -6.54
N ARG A 65 10.63 -8.62 -7.09
CA ARG A 65 11.36 -9.89 -7.14
C ARG A 65 12.45 -9.98 -6.09
#